data_AF-A0A9D4D9W9-F1
#
_entry.id   AF-A0A9D4D9W9-F1
#
_cell.length_a   1.000
_cell.length_b   1.000
_cell.length_c   1.000
_cell.angle_alpha   90.00
_cell.angle_beta   90.00
_cell.angle_gamma   90.00
#
_symmetry.space_group_name_H-M   'P 1'
#
loop_
_entity.id
_entity.type
_entity.pdbx_description
1 polymer ?
#
loop_
_entity_poly.entity_id
_entity_poly.type
_entity_poly.pdbx_seq_one_letter_code
_entity_poly.pdbx_strand_id
1 'polypeptide(L)'
;AIVVVLSSYVTETQKLLEMCGVTMKLDIVGIPDQDYMGTADTLRYIKDRIKRDVLVVSCDLVMEVSLHHVANIFRTYDATVTMLLCSPSDQPADVAIPGPKFKKQSERDFIGFTQGSNRVLFMTSEADLADMNDDKIKFKKSLFRKHPNMNVRSNLTDCHLYVMKKWVINYLAENRQISSIKGELIPHLVRKQFSKQRKAEIPNADESVISEKDKSDIFSHIPVSSMTDILDKTTWIDHTGDMEDCFHGDHIRCYAHIVTGGLCVRTNTVASYCETNKQIHRYLSSLQKDAQNIEPTAVLKGKPQIGSDCLVGNSSTIAEKVSIKRSVIGQHCVIGEKVKISNSVLQDHVRIADGCNIQGCIISSDALMICCMYCTGAISRVASSAVMP
;
A
#
# COMPACT_ATOMS: atom_id res chain seq x y z
N ALA A 1 16.87 -6.62 -2.72
CA ALA A 1 15.83 -5.97 -1.87
C ALA A 1 15.67 -6.80 -0.60
N ILE A 2 15.25 -6.18 0.50
CA ILE A 2 15.01 -6.91 1.75
C ILE A 2 13.50 -7.19 1.80
N VAL A 3 13.14 -8.46 1.92
CA VAL A 3 11.76 -8.88 2.09
C VAL A 3 11.59 -9.27 3.54
N VAL A 4 10.65 -8.62 4.22
CA VAL A 4 10.39 -8.90 5.62
C VAL A 4 9.10 -9.69 5.72
N VAL A 5 9.17 -10.84 6.36
CA VAL A 5 8.04 -11.75 6.57
C VAL A 5 8.05 -12.26 7.99
N LEU A 6 6.88 -12.72 8.43
CA LEU A 6 6.76 -13.50 9.65
C LEU A 6 7.56 -14.81 9.54
N SER A 7 8.15 -15.25 10.65
CA SER A 7 9.06 -16.39 10.69
C SER A 7 8.41 -17.67 10.17
N SER A 8 7.11 -17.84 10.45
CA SER A 8 6.31 -18.95 9.92
C SER A 8 6.24 -19.01 8.38
N TYR A 9 6.29 -17.87 7.69
CA TYR A 9 6.07 -17.78 6.23
C TYR A 9 7.36 -17.67 5.41
N VAL A 10 8.54 -17.70 6.04
CA VAL A 10 9.83 -17.56 5.34
C VAL A 10 10.00 -18.63 4.26
N THR A 11 9.75 -19.89 4.60
CA THR A 11 9.97 -21.03 3.69
C THR A 11 8.97 -21.04 2.52
N GLU A 12 7.71 -20.72 2.79
CA GLU A 12 6.66 -20.61 1.78
C GLU A 12 6.93 -19.46 0.81
N THR A 13 7.28 -18.29 1.35
CA THR A 13 7.63 -17.10 0.54
C THR A 13 8.83 -17.38 -0.34
N GLN A 14 9.85 -18.08 0.16
CA GLN A 14 11.01 -18.44 -0.64
C GLN A 14 10.62 -19.33 -1.83
N LYS A 15 9.79 -20.35 -1.62
CA LYS A 15 9.30 -21.22 -2.71
C LYS A 15 8.51 -20.43 -3.75
N LEU A 16 7.62 -19.53 -3.31
CA LEU A 16 6.84 -18.69 -4.22
C LEU A 16 7.72 -17.75 -5.04
N LEU A 17 8.75 -17.15 -4.43
CA LEU A 17 9.69 -16.28 -5.12
C LEU A 17 10.54 -17.02 -6.16
N GLU A 18 10.94 -18.26 -5.85
CA GLU A 18 11.63 -19.14 -6.79
C GLU A 18 10.72 -19.50 -7.98
N MET A 19 9.45 -19.79 -7.72
CA MET A 19 8.44 -20.05 -8.77
C MET A 19 8.18 -18.83 -9.66
N CYS A 20 8.17 -17.62 -9.10
CA CYS A 20 7.95 -16.39 -9.85
C CYS A 20 9.15 -15.97 -10.73
N GLY A 21 10.30 -16.66 -10.64
CA GLY A 21 11.44 -16.40 -11.51
C GLY A 21 12.05 -14.99 -11.35
N VAL A 22 12.04 -14.44 -10.14
CA VAL A 22 12.49 -13.07 -9.88
C VAL A 22 14.01 -12.96 -10.08
N THR A 23 14.44 -12.05 -10.96
CA THR A 23 15.88 -11.83 -11.27
C THR A 23 16.61 -11.00 -10.22
N MET A 24 15.89 -10.37 -9.29
CA MET A 24 16.48 -9.57 -8.22
C MET A 24 16.98 -10.44 -7.06
N LYS A 25 18.14 -10.09 -6.51
CA LYS A 25 18.63 -10.67 -5.25
C LYS A 25 17.74 -10.20 -4.10
N LEU A 26 17.01 -11.13 -3.49
CA LEU A 26 16.13 -10.91 -2.34
C LEU A 26 16.79 -11.48 -1.08
N ASP A 27 16.84 -10.68 -0.02
CA ASP A 27 17.28 -11.08 1.32
C ASP A 27 16.04 -11.17 2.20
N ILE A 28 15.70 -12.38 2.66
CA ILE A 28 14.46 -12.64 3.40
C ILE A 28 14.77 -12.60 4.89
N VAL A 29 14.12 -11.68 5.62
CA VAL A 29 14.28 -11.53 7.07
C VAL A 29 12.99 -11.97 7.76
N GLY A 30 13.10 -12.97 8.63
CA GLY A 30 12.02 -13.46 9.48
C GLY A 30 11.88 -12.63 10.76
N ILE A 31 10.68 -12.09 11.01
CA ILE A 31 10.30 -11.47 12.28
C ILE A 31 9.60 -12.51 13.15
N PRO A 32 9.87 -12.58 14.46
CA PRO A 32 9.21 -13.52 15.37
C PRO A 32 7.69 -13.25 15.44
N ASP A 33 6.90 -14.32 15.40
CA ASP A 33 5.42 -14.25 15.31
C ASP A 33 4.74 -13.80 16.62
N GLN A 34 5.48 -13.79 17.73
CA GLN A 34 4.94 -13.47 19.06
C GLN A 34 4.84 -11.96 19.33
N ASP A 35 5.61 -11.15 18.60
CA ASP A 35 5.60 -9.70 18.76
C ASP A 35 4.67 -9.09 17.71
N TYR A 36 3.56 -8.47 18.15
CA TYR A 36 2.77 -7.60 17.29
C TYR A 36 3.60 -6.36 16.93
N MET A 37 4.45 -6.49 15.90
CA MET A 37 5.30 -5.41 15.42
C MET A 37 4.56 -4.61 14.33
N GLY A 38 4.50 -3.30 14.50
CA GLY A 38 4.01 -2.41 13.46
C GLY A 38 5.01 -2.27 12.29
N THR A 39 4.60 -1.50 11.27
CA THR A 39 5.45 -1.23 10.10
C THR A 39 6.72 -0.46 10.46
N ALA A 40 6.65 0.45 11.44
CA ALA A 40 7.81 1.20 11.92
C ALA A 40 8.73 0.35 12.80
N ASP A 41 8.16 -0.55 13.61
CA ASP A 41 8.93 -1.49 14.43
C ASP A 41 9.72 -2.48 13.55
N THR A 42 9.11 -2.91 12.45
CA THR A 42 9.76 -3.72 11.42
C THR A 42 10.99 -3.02 10.85
N LEU A 43 10.87 -1.73 10.49
CA LEU A 43 12.02 -0.93 10.03
C LEU A 43 13.10 -0.80 11.10
N ARG A 44 12.70 -0.74 12.38
CA ARG A 44 13.61 -0.67 13.53
C ARG A 44 14.42 -1.96 13.67
N TYR A 45 13.78 -3.10 13.47
CA TYR A 45 14.41 -4.42 13.51
C TYR A 45 15.49 -4.57 12.42
N ILE A 46 15.22 -4.07 11.21
CA ILE A 46 16.17 -4.17 10.09
C ILE A 46 17.18 -3.01 9.98
N LYS A 47 17.26 -2.13 10.98
CA LYS A 47 18.05 -0.88 10.91
C LYS A 47 19.52 -1.10 10.51
N ASP A 48 20.12 -2.19 10.98
CA ASP A 48 21.55 -2.50 10.82
C ASP A 48 21.87 -2.97 9.39
N ARG A 49 20.87 -3.50 8.69
CA ARG A 49 20.97 -3.90 7.27
C ARG A 49 20.86 -2.71 6.33
N ILE A 50 20.27 -1.61 6.79
CA ILE A 50 20.00 -0.43 5.98
C ILE A 50 21.20 0.52 6.05
N LYS A 51 21.85 0.76 4.92
CA LYS A 51 23.03 1.66 4.82
C LYS A 51 22.77 2.98 4.09
N ARG A 52 21.67 3.08 3.33
CA ARG A 52 21.33 4.23 2.48
C ARG A 52 19.85 4.60 2.67
N ASP A 53 19.38 5.59 1.93
CA ASP A 53 17.96 5.94 1.83
C ASP A 53 17.12 4.73 1.39
N VAL A 54 15.87 4.71 1.84
CA VAL A 54 15.02 3.51 1.74
C VAL A 54 13.75 3.81 0.96
N LEU A 55 13.40 2.88 0.09
CA LEU A 55 12.09 2.77 -0.54
C LEU A 55 11.33 1.64 0.19
N VAL A 56 10.26 2.00 0.88
CA VAL A 56 9.34 1.10 1.56
C VAL A 56 8.16 0.84 0.63
N VAL A 57 7.83 -0.43 0.42
CA VAL A 57 6.72 -0.89 -0.42
C VAL A 57 5.94 -1.94 0.36
N SER A 58 4.62 -1.81 0.40
CA SER A 58 3.75 -2.83 0.99
C SER A 58 3.51 -4.00 0.03
N CYS A 59 3.26 -5.20 0.56
CA CYS A 59 3.02 -6.40 -0.24
C CYS A 59 1.67 -6.39 -0.97
N ASP A 60 0.74 -5.54 -0.54
CA ASP A 60 -0.62 -5.42 -1.07
C ASP A 60 -0.80 -4.26 -2.07
N LEU A 61 0.31 -3.69 -2.56
CA LEU A 61 0.28 -2.64 -3.56
C LEU A 61 0.38 -3.24 -4.96
N VAL A 62 -0.63 -2.99 -5.79
CA VAL A 62 -0.60 -3.31 -7.23
C VAL A 62 -0.54 -2.01 -8.01
N MET A 63 0.57 -1.79 -8.70
CA MET A 63 0.80 -0.57 -9.47
C MET A 63 1.45 -0.84 -10.83
N GLU A 64 1.01 -0.11 -11.84
CA GLU A 64 1.64 -0.03 -13.17
C GLU A 64 2.57 1.18 -13.29
N VAL A 65 2.35 2.20 -12.45
CA VAL A 65 3.08 3.46 -12.52
C VAL A 65 4.57 3.26 -12.30
N SER A 66 5.38 3.93 -13.10
CA SER A 66 6.82 3.86 -12.97
C SER A 66 7.33 4.57 -11.72
N LEU A 67 8.11 3.85 -10.91
CA LEU A 67 8.69 4.33 -9.65
C LEU A 67 9.59 5.56 -9.79
N HIS A 68 10.09 5.85 -11.00
CA HIS A 68 10.97 6.99 -11.23
C HIS A 68 10.29 8.34 -10.96
N HIS A 69 8.96 8.45 -11.14
CA HIS A 69 8.25 9.70 -10.83
C HIS A 69 8.37 10.07 -9.34
N VAL A 70 8.21 9.09 -8.45
CA VAL A 70 8.35 9.26 -7.00
C VAL A 70 9.80 9.58 -6.64
N ALA A 71 10.75 8.85 -7.24
CA ALA A 71 12.18 9.07 -7.01
C ALA A 71 12.65 10.44 -7.52
N ASN A 72 12.09 10.94 -8.62
CA ASN A 72 12.40 12.25 -9.18
C ASN A 72 11.93 13.35 -8.24
N ILE A 73 10.70 13.29 -7.71
CA ILE A 73 10.21 14.26 -6.72
C ILE A 73 11.09 14.25 -5.47
N PHE A 74 11.47 13.06 -4.99
CA PHE A 74 12.36 12.91 -3.84
C PHE A 74 13.72 13.60 -4.07
N ARG A 75 14.29 13.45 -5.28
CA ARG A 75 15.59 14.04 -5.64
C ARG A 75 15.50 15.54 -5.94
N THR A 76 14.49 15.99 -6.68
CA THR A 76 14.32 17.39 -7.09
C THR A 76 14.17 18.32 -5.89
N TYR A 77 13.40 17.91 -4.88
CA TYR A 77 13.12 18.74 -3.71
C TYR A 77 13.96 18.35 -2.48
N ASP A 78 14.94 17.46 -2.64
CA ASP A 78 15.73 16.87 -1.55
C ASP A 78 14.84 16.46 -0.36
N ALA A 79 13.74 15.77 -0.67
CA ALA A 79 12.66 15.51 0.29
C ALA A 79 13.15 14.60 1.42
N THR A 80 12.65 14.82 2.64
CA THR A 80 12.83 13.87 3.75
C THR A 80 12.02 12.61 3.51
N VAL A 81 10.77 12.79 3.08
CA VAL A 81 9.86 11.71 2.72
C VAL A 81 9.10 12.08 1.45
N THR A 82 8.93 11.12 0.55
CA THR A 82 7.99 11.20 -0.57
C THR A 82 7.05 10.00 -0.52
N MET A 83 5.74 10.27 -0.51
CA MET A 83 4.71 9.23 -0.49
C MET A 83 3.98 9.13 -1.84
N LEU A 84 3.44 7.96 -2.17
CA LEU A 84 2.58 7.76 -3.32
C LEU A 84 1.11 7.77 -2.90
N LEU A 85 0.32 8.62 -3.54
CA LEU A 85 -1.12 8.71 -3.33
C LEU A 85 -1.85 8.40 -4.63
N CYS A 86 -2.97 7.68 -4.52
CA CYS A 86 -3.82 7.36 -5.66
C CYS A 86 -5.18 8.05 -5.56
N SER A 87 -5.68 8.54 -6.69
CA SER A 87 -7.03 9.07 -6.84
C SER A 87 -8.04 7.93 -6.99
N PRO A 88 -9.25 8.02 -6.42
CA PRO A 88 -10.21 6.93 -6.44
C PRO A 88 -10.95 6.84 -7.78
N SER A 89 -10.70 7.77 -8.72
CA SER A 89 -11.12 7.61 -10.12
C SER A 89 -10.51 6.36 -10.77
N ASP A 90 -9.33 5.95 -10.30
CA ASP A 90 -8.66 4.71 -10.70
C ASP A 90 -9.11 3.52 -9.85
N GLN A 91 -9.90 3.76 -8.79
CA GLN A 91 -10.59 2.72 -8.06
C GLN A 91 -11.94 2.43 -8.75
N PRO A 92 -12.10 1.24 -9.35
CA PRO A 92 -13.33 0.87 -10.05
C PRO A 92 -14.55 0.93 -9.12
N ALA A 93 -15.64 1.46 -9.69
CA ALA A 93 -16.93 1.67 -9.04
C ALA A 93 -17.37 0.51 -8.16
N ASP A 94 -17.94 0.83 -7.00
CA ASP A 94 -18.55 -0.09 -6.03
C ASP A 94 -19.40 -1.17 -6.71
N VAL A 95 -18.79 -2.30 -7.04
CA VAL A 95 -19.50 -3.52 -7.36
C VAL A 95 -19.92 -4.14 -6.03
N ALA A 96 -21.18 -4.54 -5.93
CA ALA A 96 -21.74 -5.21 -4.76
C ALA A 96 -20.78 -6.28 -4.25
N ILE A 97 -20.27 -6.06 -3.04
CA ILE A 97 -19.31 -6.94 -2.38
C ILE A 97 -20.03 -8.27 -2.13
N PRO A 98 -19.38 -9.40 -2.44
CA PRO A 98 -19.81 -10.71 -1.96
C PRO A 98 -19.91 -10.75 -0.43
N GLY A 99 -21.11 -10.70 0.13
CA GLY A 99 -21.31 -10.93 1.57
C GLY A 99 -22.51 -10.20 2.18
N PRO A 100 -22.80 -10.46 3.47
CA PRO A 100 -23.74 -9.66 4.23
C PRO A 100 -23.30 -8.19 4.21
N LYS A 101 -24.26 -7.29 4.01
CA LYS A 101 -24.04 -5.84 3.88
C LYS A 101 -23.50 -5.26 5.19
N PHE A 102 -22.21 -5.42 5.47
CA PHE A 102 -21.54 -4.62 6.48
C PHE A 102 -21.44 -3.20 5.94
N LYS A 103 -21.88 -2.23 6.76
CA LYS A 103 -21.80 -0.80 6.46
C LYS A 103 -20.32 -0.48 6.23
N LYS A 104 -19.95 -0.25 4.98
CA LYS A 104 -18.58 0.07 4.56
C LYS A 104 -18.15 1.34 5.29
N GLN A 105 -17.37 1.20 6.35
CA GLN A 105 -16.70 2.33 6.98
C GLN A 105 -15.53 2.66 6.06
N SER A 106 -15.74 3.57 5.11
CA SER A 106 -14.66 4.05 4.26
C SER A 106 -13.72 4.83 5.16
N GLU A 107 -12.54 4.31 5.46
CA GLU A 107 -11.47 5.10 6.06
C GLU A 107 -11.09 6.19 5.05
N ARG A 108 -11.52 7.44 5.29
CA ARG A 108 -11.12 8.57 4.45
C ARG A 108 -9.92 9.26 5.07
N ASP A 109 -8.95 9.59 4.24
CA ASP A 109 -7.78 10.36 4.65
C ASP A 109 -7.93 11.81 4.15
N PHE A 110 -7.72 12.77 5.03
CA PHE A 110 -7.67 14.19 4.69
C PHE A 110 -6.22 14.62 4.49
N ILE A 111 -5.88 15.00 3.28
CA ILE A 111 -4.51 15.39 2.92
C ILE A 111 -4.51 16.81 2.36
N GLY A 112 -3.72 17.69 2.99
CA GLY A 112 -3.55 19.09 2.61
C GLY A 112 -2.26 19.31 1.84
N PHE A 113 -2.36 19.90 0.65
CA PHE A 113 -1.26 20.23 -0.23
C PHE A 113 -1.07 21.73 -0.39
N THR A 114 0.16 22.16 -0.66
CA THR A 114 0.44 23.50 -1.15
C THR A 114 -0.08 23.66 -2.58
N GLN A 115 -0.51 24.87 -2.95
CA GLN A 115 -0.88 25.16 -4.34
C GLN A 115 0.39 25.20 -5.21
N GLY A 116 0.45 24.37 -6.26
CA GLY A 116 1.55 24.35 -7.25
C GLY A 116 2.73 23.44 -6.91
N SER A 117 3.02 23.21 -5.63
CA SER A 117 3.98 22.20 -5.18
C SER A 117 3.25 21.06 -4.49
N ASN A 118 3.56 19.80 -4.81
CA ASN A 118 2.96 18.63 -4.17
C ASN A 118 3.50 18.39 -2.74
N ARG A 119 3.79 19.47 -2.00
CA ARG A 119 4.26 19.44 -0.62
C ARG A 119 3.07 19.16 0.29
N VAL A 120 3.25 18.22 1.21
CA VAL A 120 2.22 17.80 2.16
C VAL A 120 2.34 18.66 3.42
N LEU A 121 1.31 19.46 3.68
CA LEU A 121 1.23 20.37 4.84
C LEU A 121 0.45 19.75 6.00
N PHE A 122 -0.51 18.89 5.68
CA PHE A 122 -1.41 18.29 6.65
C PHE A 122 -1.81 16.89 6.20
N MET A 123 -1.88 15.96 7.15
CA MET A 123 -2.41 14.62 6.95
C MET A 123 -3.09 14.17 8.24
N THR A 124 -4.33 13.69 8.14
CA THR A 124 -5.10 13.13 9.26
C THR A 124 -6.13 12.15 8.70
N SER A 125 -6.30 11.01 9.35
CA SER A 125 -7.32 10.03 8.97
C SER A 125 -8.66 10.35 9.64
N GLU A 126 -9.76 9.89 9.05
CA GLU A 126 -11.09 9.96 9.65
C GLU A 126 -11.18 9.18 10.97
N ALA A 127 -10.44 8.08 11.09
CA ALA A 127 -10.37 7.29 12.33
C ALA A 127 -9.78 8.10 13.49
N ASP A 128 -8.68 8.82 13.26
CA ASP A 128 -8.04 9.65 14.30
C ASP A 128 -8.96 10.80 14.75
N LEU A 129 -9.81 11.33 13.86
CA LEU A 129 -10.79 12.37 14.19
C LEU A 129 -11.94 11.81 15.03
N ALA A 130 -12.41 10.60 14.68
CA ALA A 130 -13.45 9.91 15.42
C ALA A 130 -13.00 9.55 16.85
N ASP A 131 -11.77 9.06 17.02
CA ASP A 131 -11.22 8.71 18.32
C ASP A 131 -11.07 9.93 19.25
N MET A 132 -10.80 11.10 18.68
CA MET A 132 -10.69 12.37 19.41
C MET A 132 -12.05 13.03 19.69
N ASN A 133 -13.17 12.42 19.27
CA ASN A 133 -14.52 13.01 19.28
C ASN A 133 -14.54 14.44 18.70
N ASP A 134 -13.67 14.71 17.74
CA ASP A 134 -13.52 16.02 17.11
C ASP A 134 -14.17 15.98 15.72
N ASP A 135 -15.34 16.60 15.59
CA ASP A 135 -16.01 16.77 14.29
C ASP A 135 -15.32 17.81 13.38
N LYS A 136 -14.19 18.38 13.82
CA LYS A 136 -13.53 19.53 13.19
C LYS A 136 -12.04 19.31 13.00
N ILE A 137 -11.56 19.59 11.80
CA ILE A 137 -10.13 19.62 11.49
C ILE A 137 -9.51 20.90 12.07
N LYS A 138 -8.51 20.75 12.94
CA LYS A 138 -7.80 21.86 13.59
C LYS A 138 -6.51 22.20 12.83
N PHE A 139 -6.38 23.46 12.42
CA PHE A 139 -5.17 23.97 11.77
C PHE A 139 -4.47 25.02 12.63
N LYS A 140 -3.14 25.00 12.63
CA LYS A 140 -2.34 26.06 13.27
C LYS A 140 -2.36 27.31 12.40
N LYS A 141 -2.70 28.46 12.98
CA LYS A 141 -2.67 29.75 12.27
C LYS A 141 -1.30 30.09 11.68
N SER A 142 -0.23 29.61 12.30
CA SER A 142 1.15 29.78 11.79
C SER A 142 1.38 29.08 10.44
N LEU A 143 0.65 28.00 10.15
CA LEU A 143 0.75 27.30 8.86
C LEU A 143 0.29 28.20 7.72
N PHE A 144 -0.85 28.88 7.89
CA PHE A 144 -1.41 29.79 6.89
C PHE A 144 -0.62 31.10 6.72
N ARG A 145 0.25 31.45 7.68
CA ARG A 145 1.18 32.58 7.51
C ARG A 145 2.26 32.27 6.48
N LYS A 146 2.75 31.02 6.44
CA LYS A 146 3.74 30.54 5.46
C LYS A 146 3.10 30.08 4.15
N HIS A 147 2.00 29.34 4.25
CA HIS A 147 1.28 28.79 3.10
C HIS A 147 -0.16 29.32 3.07
N PRO A 148 -0.40 30.48 2.45
CA PRO A 148 -1.72 31.11 2.45
C PRO A 148 -2.77 30.26 1.71
N ASN A 149 -2.36 29.56 0.66
CA ASN A 149 -3.22 28.72 -0.16
C ASN A 149 -2.93 27.24 0.10
N MET A 150 -3.93 26.53 0.60
CA MET A 150 -3.87 25.09 0.86
C MET A 150 -5.04 24.39 0.18
N ASN A 151 -4.77 23.32 -0.56
CA ASN A 151 -5.77 22.47 -1.18
C ASN A 151 -5.93 21.18 -0.36
N VAL A 152 -7.09 20.97 0.24
CA VAL A 152 -7.39 19.76 1.01
C VAL A 152 -8.18 18.78 0.15
N ARG A 153 -7.67 17.56 0.02
CA ARG A 153 -8.32 16.47 -0.71
C ARG A 153 -8.66 15.34 0.24
N SER A 154 -9.89 14.86 0.16
CA SER A 154 -10.42 13.70 0.92
C SER A 154 -10.61 12.45 0.08
N ASN A 155 -10.41 12.57 -1.23
CA ASN A 155 -10.61 11.49 -2.19
C ASN A 155 -9.35 10.63 -2.36
N LEU A 156 -8.19 11.06 -1.86
CA LEU A 156 -6.94 10.34 -2.07
C LEU A 156 -6.81 9.15 -1.13
N THR A 157 -6.22 8.08 -1.65
CA THR A 157 -5.89 6.86 -0.90
C THR A 157 -4.38 6.69 -0.83
N ASP A 158 -3.88 6.28 0.33
CA ASP A 158 -2.45 6.01 0.52
C ASP A 158 -2.06 4.63 -0.02
N CYS A 159 -1.06 4.58 -0.89
CA CYS A 159 -0.54 3.36 -1.49
C CYS A 159 0.46 2.63 -0.58
N HIS A 160 0.89 3.23 0.55
CA HIS A 160 1.97 2.76 1.43
C HIS A 160 3.29 2.53 0.69
N LEU A 161 3.56 3.38 -0.30
CA LEU A 161 4.86 3.48 -0.94
C LEU A 161 5.54 4.76 -0.47
N TYR A 162 6.65 4.61 0.25
CA TYR A 162 7.37 5.72 0.86
C TYR A 162 8.84 5.68 0.49
N VAL A 163 9.37 6.78 -0.02
CA VAL A 163 10.82 7.02 -0.13
C VAL A 163 11.22 7.89 1.04
N MET A 164 12.20 7.48 1.84
CA MET A 164 12.63 8.21 3.02
C MET A 164 14.15 8.24 3.18
N LYS A 165 14.66 9.34 3.73
CA LYS A 165 16.09 9.49 4.05
C LYS A 165 16.53 8.56 5.17
N LYS A 166 17.78 8.08 5.12
CA LYS A 166 18.34 7.16 6.13
C LYS A 166 18.23 7.69 7.56
N TRP A 167 18.41 8.99 7.76
CA TRP A 167 18.36 9.57 9.11
C TRP A 167 17.00 9.42 9.78
N VAL A 168 15.90 9.34 9.01
CA VAL A 168 14.55 9.09 9.54
C VAL A 168 14.50 7.73 10.25
N ILE A 169 15.26 6.75 9.78
CA ILE A 169 15.34 5.41 10.35
C ILE A 169 16.17 5.40 11.64
N ASN A 170 17.22 6.24 11.70
CA ASN A 170 17.99 6.43 12.94
C ASN A 170 17.11 7.09 14.01
N TYR A 171 16.32 8.09 13.63
CA TYR A 171 15.32 8.70 14.49
C TYR A 171 14.26 7.70 14.98
N LEU A 172 13.76 6.83 14.09
CA LEU A 172 12.84 5.74 14.45
C LEU A 172 13.45 4.76 15.44
N ALA A 173 14.77 4.52 15.37
CA ALA A 173 15.47 3.61 16.28
C ALA A 173 15.49 4.10 17.73
N GLU A 174 15.51 5.41 17.93
CA GLU A 174 15.48 6.03 19.25
C GLU A 174 14.04 6.17 19.78
N ASN A 175 13.07 6.37 18.89
CA ASN A 175 11.67 6.58 19.26
C ASN A 175 10.85 5.30 19.16
N ARG A 176 10.77 4.58 20.28
CA ARG A 176 9.96 3.34 20.42
C ARG A 176 8.45 3.55 20.45
N GLN A 177 7.98 4.79 20.57
CA GLN A 177 6.56 5.11 20.63
C GLN A 177 5.87 5.05 19.25
N ILE A 178 6.65 5.01 18.17
CA ILE A 178 6.13 4.99 16.79
C ILE A 178 6.09 3.53 16.32
N SER A 179 4.88 3.02 16.12
CA SER A 179 4.56 1.66 15.64
C SER A 179 4.17 1.67 14.16
N SER A 180 3.41 2.67 13.70
CA SER A 180 2.87 2.72 12.33
C SER A 180 3.48 3.85 11.51
N ILE A 181 3.95 3.53 10.30
CA ILE A 181 4.47 4.55 9.36
C ILE A 181 3.35 5.52 8.96
N LYS A 182 2.23 5.00 8.44
CA LYS A 182 1.10 5.81 7.98
C LYS A 182 0.47 6.62 9.11
N GLY A 183 0.13 5.97 10.22
CA GLY A 183 -0.67 6.59 11.30
C GLY A 183 0.12 7.56 12.17
N GLU A 184 1.40 7.27 12.44
CA GLU A 184 2.15 8.02 13.44
C GLU A 184 3.35 8.74 12.82
N LEU A 185 4.20 8.03 12.07
CA LEU A 185 5.44 8.61 11.55
C LEU A 185 5.18 9.75 10.56
N ILE A 186 4.35 9.52 9.54
CA ILE A 186 4.09 10.52 8.49
C ILE A 186 3.43 11.78 9.08
N PRO A 187 2.32 11.69 9.86
CA PRO A 187 1.75 12.86 10.51
C PRO A 187 2.71 13.54 11.47
N HIS A 188 3.55 12.79 12.18
CA HIS A 188 4.57 13.36 13.06
C HIS A 188 5.63 14.18 12.29
N LEU A 189 6.15 13.65 11.18
CA LEU A 189 7.10 14.35 10.32
C LEU A 189 6.47 15.61 9.70
N VAL A 190 5.24 15.52 9.21
CA VAL A 190 4.49 16.66 8.65
C VAL A 190 4.31 17.77 9.69
N ARG A 191 3.95 17.43 10.93
CA ARG A 191 3.83 18.43 12.03
C ARG A 191 5.17 19.07 12.39
N LYS A 192 6.27 18.32 12.29
CA LYS A 192 7.62 18.79 12.64
C LYS A 192 8.26 19.63 11.53
N GLN A 193 7.77 19.59 10.28
CA GLN A 193 8.21 20.51 9.21
C GLN A 193 8.11 21.99 9.63
N PHE A 194 7.05 22.34 10.36
CA PHE A 194 6.78 23.73 10.76
C PHE A 194 7.26 24.05 12.18
N SER A 195 7.94 23.10 12.84
CA SER A 195 8.53 23.33 14.15
C SER A 195 9.92 23.95 13.97
N LYS A 196 10.19 25.05 14.65
CA LYS A 196 11.56 25.54 14.76
C LYS A 196 12.36 24.60 15.66
N GLN A 197 13.62 24.38 15.34
CA GLN A 197 14.57 23.79 16.28
C GLN A 197 14.63 24.70 17.51
N ARG A 198 14.47 24.15 18.71
CA ARG A 198 14.83 24.90 19.91
C ARG A 198 16.33 25.14 19.80
N LYS A 199 16.74 26.40 19.61
CA LYS A 199 18.15 26.75 19.82
C LYS A 199 18.43 26.35 21.27
N ALA A 200 19.41 25.48 21.48
CA ALA A 200 19.91 25.22 22.82
C ALA A 200 20.35 26.58 23.38
N GLU A 201 19.58 27.11 24.32
CA GLU A 201 20.01 28.28 25.08
C GLU A 201 21.29 27.85 25.79
N ILE A 202 22.37 28.59 25.57
CA ILE A 202 23.63 28.41 26.29
C ILE A 202 23.26 28.48 27.78
N PRO A 203 23.53 27.46 28.60
CA PRO A 203 23.17 27.53 30.00
C PRO A 203 23.96 28.68 30.62
N ASN A 204 23.25 29.68 31.14
CA ASN A 204 23.85 30.56 32.14
C ASN A 204 24.26 29.65 33.29
N ALA A 205 25.56 29.69 33.62
CA ALA A 205 26.10 29.03 34.79
C ALA A 205 25.40 29.63 36.01
N ASP A 206 24.43 28.90 36.56
CA ASP A 206 23.93 28.94 37.94
C ASP A 206 22.44 28.53 37.96
N GLU A 207 22.14 27.29 37.59
CA GLU A 207 20.97 26.60 38.13
C GLU A 207 21.13 25.10 37.91
N SER A 208 21.07 24.33 39.00
CA SER A 208 21.20 22.89 39.04
C SER A 208 20.01 22.22 38.34
N VAL A 209 20.18 21.89 37.06
CA VAL A 209 19.19 21.15 36.26
C VAL A 209 19.33 19.65 36.54
N ILE A 210 18.34 19.10 37.25
CA ILE A 210 18.08 17.66 37.26
C ILE A 210 17.65 17.30 35.83
N SER A 211 18.58 16.72 35.06
CA SER A 211 18.35 16.30 33.68
C SER A 211 17.31 15.17 33.62
N GLU A 212 16.05 15.50 33.37
CA GLU A 212 15.16 14.58 32.68
C GLU A 212 15.74 14.39 31.27
N LYS A 213 16.09 13.14 30.94
CA LYS A 213 16.70 12.73 29.67
C LYS A 213 15.98 13.37 28.48
N ASP A 214 16.57 14.43 27.93
CA ASP A 214 16.14 15.04 26.68
C ASP A 214 16.13 13.97 25.60
N LYS A 215 14.92 13.63 25.13
CA LYS A 215 14.74 12.88 23.88
C LYS A 215 15.46 13.67 22.81
N SER A 216 16.50 13.10 22.22
CA SER A 216 17.22 13.64 21.06
C SER A 216 16.22 14.21 20.05
N ASP A 217 16.26 15.53 19.88
CA ASP A 217 15.37 16.23 18.94
C ASP A 217 15.60 15.69 17.52
N ILE A 218 14.53 15.52 16.73
CA ILE A 218 14.58 15.05 15.33
C ILE A 218 15.68 15.74 14.51
N PHE A 219 15.87 17.04 14.78
CA PHE A 219 16.82 17.90 14.10
C PHE A 219 18.28 17.50 14.31
N SER A 220 18.61 16.81 15.41
CA SER A 220 19.96 16.29 15.68
C SER A 220 20.39 15.18 14.72
N HIS A 221 19.42 14.49 14.12
CA HIS A 221 19.67 13.40 13.17
C HIS A 221 19.83 13.87 11.74
N ILE A 222 19.47 15.14 11.45
CA ILE A 222 19.49 15.65 10.09
C ILE A 222 20.96 15.88 9.69
N PRO A 223 21.50 15.13 8.73
CA PRO A 223 22.82 15.44 8.22
C PRO A 223 22.76 16.77 7.48
N VAL A 224 23.76 17.63 7.70
CA VAL A 224 23.96 18.83 6.88
C VAL A 224 24.22 18.34 5.45
N SER A 225 23.24 18.51 4.56
CA SER A 225 23.33 18.01 3.19
C SER A 225 24.08 18.99 2.32
N SER A 226 24.98 18.52 1.46
CA SER A 226 25.72 19.36 0.49
C SER A 226 24.78 20.14 -0.45
N MET A 227 23.51 19.74 -0.53
CA MET A 227 22.46 20.40 -1.29
C MET A 227 22.06 21.75 -0.68
N THR A 228 22.08 21.92 0.65
CA THR A 228 21.78 23.22 1.27
C THR A 228 22.81 24.26 0.84
N ASP A 229 24.09 23.88 0.81
CA ASP A 229 25.17 24.77 0.38
C ASP A 229 25.08 25.15 -1.11
N ILE A 230 24.42 24.33 -1.93
CA ILE A 230 24.16 24.61 -3.35
C ILE A 230 22.93 25.50 -3.48
N LEU A 231 21.86 25.21 -2.74
CA LEU A 231 20.63 26.01 -2.73
C LEU A 231 20.89 27.44 -2.26
N ASP A 232 21.71 27.61 -1.23
CA ASP A 232 22.16 28.91 -0.71
C ASP A 232 22.96 29.72 -1.75
N LYS A 233 23.49 29.05 -2.78
CA LYS A 233 24.21 29.66 -3.91
C LYS A 233 23.34 29.86 -5.16
N THR A 234 22.07 29.47 -5.11
CA THR A 234 21.14 29.58 -6.25
C THR A 234 20.03 30.59 -5.95
N THR A 235 19.52 31.25 -7.00
CA THR A 235 18.39 32.19 -6.90
C THR A 235 17.03 31.51 -7.11
N TRP A 236 16.99 30.18 -7.12
CA TRP A 236 15.76 29.43 -7.32
C TRP A 236 14.96 29.38 -6.02
N ILE A 237 13.65 29.63 -6.08
CA ILE A 237 12.78 29.66 -4.90
C ILE A 237 11.55 28.79 -5.19
N ASP A 238 11.09 28.02 -4.21
CA ASP A 238 9.96 27.10 -4.33
C ASP A 238 8.59 27.78 -4.19
N HIS A 239 8.59 29.04 -3.79
CA HIS A 239 7.44 29.86 -3.47
C HIS A 239 7.49 31.20 -4.23
N THR A 240 6.35 31.88 -4.27
CA THR A 240 6.18 33.12 -5.03
C THR A 240 5.58 34.19 -4.14
N GLY A 241 6.28 35.32 -3.99
CA GLY A 241 5.75 36.54 -3.35
C GLY A 241 6.21 36.79 -1.92
N ASP A 242 7.01 35.91 -1.34
CA ASP A 242 7.71 36.06 -0.07
C ASP A 242 9.22 36.21 -0.27
N MET A 243 9.86 37.01 0.59
CA MET A 243 11.31 37.25 0.62
C MET A 243 12.04 36.24 1.53
N GLU A 244 11.44 35.06 1.72
CA GLU A 244 11.98 34.02 2.61
C GLU A 244 12.95 33.11 1.84
N ASP A 245 13.83 32.44 2.58
CA ASP A 245 14.78 31.49 1.99
C ASP A 245 14.06 30.27 1.40
N CYS A 246 14.73 29.57 0.47
CA CYS A 246 14.22 28.33 -0.14
C CYS A 246 13.57 27.39 0.89
N PHE A 247 12.36 26.92 0.61
CA PHE A 247 11.60 26.05 1.50
C PHE A 247 11.31 26.65 2.89
N HIS A 248 11.38 27.97 3.05
CA HIS A 248 11.23 28.69 4.32
C HIS A 248 12.22 28.26 5.41
N GLY A 249 13.41 27.79 5.02
CA GLY A 249 14.42 27.25 5.94
C GLY A 249 14.03 25.92 6.59
N ASP A 250 12.99 25.24 6.10
CA ASP A 250 12.52 23.99 6.70
C ASP A 250 13.49 22.84 6.33
N HIS A 251 14.09 22.21 7.35
CA HIS A 251 14.98 21.06 7.19
C HIS A 251 14.25 19.75 6.87
N ILE A 252 12.97 19.66 7.25
CA ILE A 252 12.12 18.49 7.02
C ILE A 252 11.12 18.84 5.92
N ARG A 253 11.08 18.02 4.87
CA ARG A 253 10.24 18.26 3.69
C ARG A 253 9.51 16.98 3.33
N CYS A 254 8.18 16.97 3.40
CA CYS A 254 7.37 15.84 2.93
C CYS A 254 6.63 16.22 1.66
N TYR A 255 6.78 15.38 0.64
CA TYR A 255 6.09 15.51 -0.64
C TYR A 255 5.22 14.29 -0.90
N ALA A 256 4.25 14.43 -1.79
CA ALA A 256 3.49 13.32 -2.33
C ALA A 256 3.50 13.33 -3.85
N HIS A 257 3.47 12.16 -4.45
CA HIS A 257 3.15 11.99 -5.86
C HIS A 257 1.71 11.52 -5.98
N ILE A 258 0.86 12.30 -6.64
CA ILE A 258 -0.51 11.91 -6.93
C ILE A 258 -0.52 11.24 -8.30
N VAL A 259 -0.89 9.97 -8.33
CA VAL A 259 -1.11 9.22 -9.56
C VAL A 259 -2.45 9.64 -10.16
N THR A 260 -2.43 10.02 -11.44
CA THR A 260 -3.61 10.45 -12.20
C THR A 260 -3.91 9.56 -13.41
N GLY A 261 -3.38 8.32 -13.41
CA GLY A 261 -3.64 7.34 -14.46
C GLY A 261 -2.81 6.07 -14.32
N GLY A 262 -3.32 4.98 -14.90
CA GLY A 262 -2.77 3.63 -14.77
C GLY A 262 -3.34 2.89 -13.55
N LEU A 263 -3.15 1.57 -13.49
CA LEU A 263 -3.57 0.80 -12.33
C LEU A 263 -2.71 1.19 -11.12
N CYS A 264 -3.33 1.67 -10.05
CA CYS A 264 -2.69 1.88 -8.76
C CYS A 264 -3.71 1.62 -7.66
N VAL A 265 -3.75 0.39 -7.14
CA VAL A 265 -4.76 -0.02 -6.16
C VAL A 265 -4.08 -0.76 -5.02
N ARG A 266 -4.45 -0.40 -3.81
CA ARG A 266 -4.12 -1.13 -2.59
C ARG A 266 -5.17 -2.22 -2.38
N THR A 267 -4.75 -3.49 -2.33
CA THR A 267 -5.64 -4.64 -2.15
C THR A 267 -5.79 -5.04 -0.69
N ASN A 268 -6.06 -4.08 0.20
CA ASN A 268 -6.22 -4.35 1.64
C ASN A 268 -7.64 -4.86 1.99
N THR A 269 -8.64 -4.56 1.16
CA THR A 269 -10.02 -5.03 1.35
C THR A 269 -10.34 -6.18 0.40
N VAL A 270 -11.23 -7.07 0.82
CA VAL A 270 -11.72 -8.17 -0.02
C VAL A 270 -12.31 -7.66 -1.34
N ALA A 271 -13.00 -6.52 -1.30
CA ALA A 271 -13.56 -5.87 -2.48
C ALA A 271 -12.45 -5.42 -3.45
N SER A 272 -11.43 -4.71 -2.95
CA SER A 272 -10.28 -4.30 -3.75
C SER A 272 -9.53 -5.50 -4.32
N TYR A 273 -9.30 -6.55 -3.52
CA TYR A 273 -8.64 -7.78 -3.98
C TYR A 273 -9.41 -8.46 -5.12
N CYS A 274 -10.73 -8.60 -4.98
CA CYS A 274 -11.58 -9.22 -5.99
C CYS A 274 -11.54 -8.46 -7.31
N GLU A 275 -11.59 -7.14 -7.25
CA GLU A 275 -11.63 -6.31 -8.45
C GLU A 275 -10.25 -6.14 -9.09
N THR A 276 -9.18 -6.00 -8.31
CA THR A 276 -7.81 -5.99 -8.84
C THR A 276 -7.50 -7.29 -9.59
N ASN A 277 -7.89 -8.44 -9.04
CA ASN A 277 -7.76 -9.71 -9.75
C ASN A 277 -8.57 -9.73 -11.06
N LYS A 278 -9.79 -9.21 -11.06
CA LYS A 278 -10.60 -9.14 -12.29
C LYS A 278 -9.98 -8.24 -13.35
N GLN A 279 -9.25 -7.21 -12.97
CA GLN A 279 -8.63 -6.28 -13.91
C GLN A 279 -7.28 -6.75 -14.44
N ILE A 280 -6.67 -7.76 -13.81
CA ILE A 280 -5.32 -8.21 -14.15
C ILE A 280 -5.18 -8.64 -15.62
N HIS A 281 -6.25 -9.17 -16.23
CA HIS A 281 -6.26 -9.57 -17.65
C HIS A 281 -5.96 -8.39 -18.61
N ARG A 282 -6.30 -7.16 -18.23
CA ARG A 282 -6.01 -5.96 -19.05
C ARG A 282 -4.52 -5.62 -19.08
N TYR A 283 -3.80 -6.02 -18.04
CA TYR A 283 -2.39 -5.73 -17.83
C TYR A 283 -1.49 -6.95 -18.01
N LEU A 284 -2.09 -8.13 -18.23
CA LEU A 284 -1.35 -9.37 -18.47
C LEU A 284 -0.41 -9.24 -19.68
N SER A 285 -0.90 -8.59 -20.74
CA SER A 285 -0.16 -8.32 -21.98
C SER A 285 1.02 -7.37 -21.80
N SER A 286 1.01 -6.49 -20.78
CA SER A 286 2.16 -5.64 -20.45
C SER A 286 3.16 -6.32 -19.51
N LEU A 287 2.71 -7.25 -18.67
CA LEU A 287 3.53 -8.00 -17.70
C LEU A 287 4.25 -9.20 -18.33
N GLN A 288 3.60 -9.93 -19.25
CA GLN A 288 4.16 -11.07 -19.97
C GLN A 288 3.72 -11.05 -21.43
N LYS A 289 4.69 -10.92 -22.35
CA LYS A 289 4.42 -10.83 -23.81
C LYS A 289 3.79 -12.10 -24.40
N ASP A 290 3.87 -13.23 -23.70
CA ASP A 290 3.35 -14.54 -24.15
C ASP A 290 2.11 -15.02 -23.38
N ALA A 291 1.63 -14.25 -22.40
CA ALA A 291 0.53 -14.70 -21.55
C ALA A 291 -0.81 -14.57 -22.29
N GLN A 292 -1.44 -15.71 -22.54
CA GLN A 292 -2.77 -15.80 -23.13
C GLN A 292 -3.82 -15.82 -22.02
N ASN A 293 -4.99 -15.22 -22.25
CA ASN A 293 -6.10 -15.25 -21.28
C ASN A 293 -6.52 -16.70 -20.91
N ILE A 294 -6.25 -17.65 -21.81
CA ILE A 294 -6.40 -19.08 -21.58
C ILE A 294 -5.05 -19.71 -21.80
N GLU A 295 -4.46 -20.28 -20.75
CA GLU A 295 -3.18 -20.96 -20.88
C GLU A 295 -3.33 -22.26 -21.70
N PRO A 296 -2.41 -22.58 -22.62
CA PRO A 296 -2.53 -23.69 -23.57
C PRO A 296 -2.48 -25.08 -22.91
N THR A 297 -2.10 -25.17 -21.63
CA THR A 297 -2.14 -26.41 -20.85
C THR A 297 -3.52 -26.73 -20.27
N ALA A 298 -4.48 -25.82 -20.38
CA ALA A 298 -5.84 -26.04 -19.89
C ALA A 298 -6.58 -27.07 -20.77
N VAL A 299 -7.09 -28.13 -20.14
CA VAL A 299 -7.85 -29.19 -20.82
C VAL A 299 -9.32 -28.77 -20.89
N LEU A 300 -9.70 -28.24 -22.05
CA LEU A 300 -11.09 -27.88 -22.34
C LEU A 300 -11.81 -29.08 -22.95
N LYS A 301 -12.76 -29.67 -22.21
CA LYS A 301 -13.66 -30.69 -22.76
C LYS A 301 -14.88 -30.01 -23.38
N GLY A 302 -15.00 -30.09 -24.71
CA GLY A 302 -16.10 -29.49 -25.47
C GLY A 302 -15.88 -28.02 -25.88
N LYS A 303 -16.97 -27.28 -26.14
CA LYS A 303 -16.98 -25.83 -26.45
C LYS A 303 -17.54 -25.02 -25.26
N PRO A 304 -16.76 -24.79 -24.19
CA PRO A 304 -17.22 -23.95 -23.07
C PRO A 304 -17.41 -22.50 -23.51
N GLN A 305 -18.40 -21.80 -22.93
CA GLN A 305 -18.65 -20.39 -23.20
C GLN A 305 -17.82 -19.52 -22.25
N ILE A 306 -16.61 -19.14 -22.68
CA ILE A 306 -15.69 -18.30 -21.90
C ILE A 306 -15.75 -16.87 -22.43
N GLY A 307 -16.03 -15.90 -21.56
CA GLY A 307 -15.97 -14.48 -21.91
C GLY A 307 -14.53 -13.97 -22.10
N SER A 308 -14.34 -12.94 -22.92
CA SER A 308 -13.03 -12.30 -23.18
C SER A 308 -12.31 -11.82 -21.92
N ASP A 309 -13.07 -11.46 -20.89
CA ASP A 309 -12.59 -10.86 -19.65
C ASP A 309 -12.31 -11.91 -18.56
N CYS A 310 -12.04 -13.16 -18.96
CA CYS A 310 -11.77 -14.27 -18.05
C CYS A 310 -10.32 -14.74 -18.18
N LEU A 311 -9.76 -15.18 -17.07
CA LEU A 311 -8.43 -15.81 -17.02
C LEU A 311 -8.57 -17.26 -16.59
N VAL A 312 -7.92 -18.19 -17.29
CA VAL A 312 -7.87 -19.61 -16.92
C VAL A 312 -6.43 -20.06 -16.72
N GLY A 313 -6.11 -20.44 -15.48
CA GLY A 313 -4.79 -20.91 -15.08
C GLY A 313 -4.43 -22.31 -15.58
N ASN A 314 -3.13 -22.60 -15.55
CA ASN A 314 -2.50 -23.83 -16.03
C ASN A 314 -3.16 -25.11 -15.52
N SER A 315 -3.17 -26.15 -16.36
CA SER A 315 -3.65 -27.50 -16.03
C SER A 315 -5.07 -27.57 -15.46
N SER A 316 -5.90 -26.56 -15.72
CA SER A 316 -7.30 -26.56 -15.31
C SER A 316 -8.13 -27.41 -16.26
N THR A 317 -9.04 -28.22 -15.71
CA THR A 317 -9.96 -29.06 -16.47
C THR A 317 -11.35 -28.45 -16.44
N ILE A 318 -11.88 -28.10 -17.61
CA ILE A 318 -13.23 -27.53 -17.76
C ILE A 318 -14.10 -28.55 -18.49
N ALA A 319 -15.20 -28.98 -17.88
CA ALA A 319 -16.15 -29.92 -18.46
C ALA A 319 -17.14 -29.25 -19.43
N GLU A 320 -18.10 -30.02 -19.95
CA GLU A 320 -19.05 -29.55 -20.95
C GLU A 320 -20.13 -28.59 -20.38
N LYS A 321 -20.67 -27.73 -21.26
CA LYS A 321 -21.76 -26.79 -20.95
C LYS A 321 -21.46 -25.79 -19.82
N VAL A 322 -20.18 -25.47 -19.60
CA VAL A 322 -19.75 -24.46 -18.63
C VAL A 322 -19.82 -23.05 -19.23
N SER A 323 -20.31 -22.08 -18.46
CA SER A 323 -20.32 -20.66 -18.84
C SER A 323 -19.56 -19.80 -17.83
N ILE A 324 -18.57 -19.03 -18.28
CA ILE A 324 -17.67 -18.25 -17.44
C ILE A 324 -17.67 -16.79 -17.91
N LYS A 325 -18.00 -15.86 -17.02
CA LYS A 325 -18.06 -14.41 -17.33
C LYS A 325 -17.37 -13.57 -16.25
N ARG A 326 -16.46 -12.67 -16.67
CA ARG A 326 -15.73 -11.73 -15.78
C ARG A 326 -15.17 -12.43 -14.53
N SER A 327 -14.46 -13.55 -14.72
CA SER A 327 -14.00 -14.40 -13.62
C SER A 327 -12.56 -14.86 -13.84
N VAL A 328 -11.83 -15.05 -12.74
CA VAL A 328 -10.43 -15.50 -12.74
C VAL A 328 -10.38 -16.89 -12.12
N ILE A 329 -9.70 -17.82 -12.79
CA ILE A 329 -9.55 -19.21 -12.38
C ILE A 329 -8.07 -19.51 -12.19
N GLY A 330 -7.70 -19.97 -11.00
CA GLY A 330 -6.35 -20.40 -10.65
C GLY A 330 -5.92 -21.69 -11.35
N GLN A 331 -4.75 -22.18 -10.98
CA GLN A 331 -4.11 -23.36 -11.55
C GLN A 331 -4.71 -24.65 -10.98
N HIS A 332 -4.66 -25.75 -11.75
CA HIS A 332 -5.12 -27.08 -11.33
C HIS A 332 -6.58 -27.15 -10.87
N CYS A 333 -7.44 -26.27 -11.39
CA CYS A 333 -8.85 -26.28 -11.06
C CYS A 333 -9.60 -27.39 -11.81
N VAL A 334 -10.58 -28.04 -11.18
CA VAL A 334 -11.46 -29.03 -11.82
C VAL A 334 -12.90 -28.53 -11.76
N ILE A 335 -13.48 -28.26 -12.93
CA ILE A 335 -14.83 -27.71 -13.07
C ILE A 335 -15.74 -28.74 -13.72
N GLY A 336 -16.80 -29.13 -13.01
CA GLY A 336 -17.83 -30.06 -13.45
C GLY A 336 -18.75 -29.55 -14.57
N GLU A 337 -19.63 -30.43 -15.05
CA GLU A 337 -20.55 -30.15 -16.15
C GLU A 337 -21.67 -29.17 -15.75
N LYS A 338 -22.17 -28.38 -16.72
CA LYS A 338 -23.31 -27.45 -16.54
C LYS A 338 -23.09 -26.37 -15.47
N VAL A 339 -21.84 -26.04 -15.14
CA VAL A 339 -21.50 -25.03 -14.14
C VAL A 339 -21.58 -23.62 -14.73
N LYS A 340 -22.12 -22.66 -13.96
CA LYS A 340 -22.16 -21.24 -14.32
C LYS A 340 -21.34 -20.41 -13.34
N ILE A 341 -20.35 -19.68 -13.84
CA ILE A 341 -19.47 -18.84 -13.02
C ILE A 341 -19.55 -17.41 -13.54
N SER A 342 -19.86 -16.48 -12.65
CA SER A 342 -19.94 -15.06 -12.97
C SER A 342 -19.32 -14.21 -11.87
N ASN A 343 -18.56 -13.19 -12.28
CA ASN A 343 -18.00 -12.18 -11.38
C ASN A 343 -17.18 -12.76 -10.19
N SER A 344 -16.54 -13.92 -10.34
CA SER A 344 -15.93 -14.67 -9.24
C SER A 344 -14.43 -14.86 -9.40
N VAL A 345 -13.72 -15.10 -8.29
CA VAL A 345 -12.28 -15.41 -8.26
C VAL A 345 -12.10 -16.78 -7.61
N LEU A 346 -11.56 -17.74 -8.36
CA LEU A 346 -11.17 -19.06 -7.88
C LEU A 346 -9.65 -19.09 -7.76
N GLN A 347 -9.13 -19.47 -6.60
CA GLN A 347 -7.70 -19.71 -6.40
C GLN A 347 -7.28 -21.10 -6.92
N ASP A 348 -6.08 -21.56 -6.57
CA ASP A 348 -5.50 -22.79 -7.11
C ASP A 348 -6.11 -24.05 -6.47
N HIS A 349 -6.10 -25.17 -7.20
CA HIS A 349 -6.57 -26.49 -6.74
C HIS A 349 -8.06 -26.57 -6.35
N VAL A 350 -8.89 -25.67 -6.87
CA VAL A 350 -10.32 -25.64 -6.58
C VAL A 350 -11.07 -26.71 -7.38
N ARG A 351 -11.97 -27.44 -6.73
CA ARG A 351 -12.81 -28.47 -7.34
C ARG A 351 -14.29 -28.12 -7.21
N ILE A 352 -14.99 -27.98 -8.33
CA ILE A 352 -16.41 -27.62 -8.41
C ILE A 352 -17.19 -28.77 -9.03
N ALA A 353 -18.20 -29.27 -8.32
CA ALA A 353 -19.11 -30.31 -8.79
C ALA A 353 -20.08 -29.82 -9.88
N ASP A 354 -20.70 -30.78 -10.56
CA ASP A 354 -21.62 -30.53 -11.66
C ASP A 354 -22.85 -29.70 -11.22
N GLY A 355 -23.34 -28.82 -12.11
CA GLY A 355 -24.57 -28.05 -11.91
C GLY A 355 -24.48 -26.86 -10.95
N CYS A 356 -23.29 -26.51 -10.45
CA CYS A 356 -23.11 -25.38 -9.54
C CYS A 356 -23.32 -24.02 -10.25
N ASN A 357 -23.89 -23.04 -9.52
CA ASN A 357 -23.98 -21.65 -9.97
C ASN A 357 -23.28 -20.74 -8.96
N ILE A 358 -22.20 -20.09 -9.42
CA ILE A 358 -21.30 -19.27 -8.60
C ILE A 358 -21.37 -17.85 -9.13
N GLN A 359 -21.83 -16.92 -8.29
CA GLN A 359 -21.96 -15.52 -8.64
C GLN A 359 -21.39 -14.62 -7.57
N GLY A 360 -20.35 -13.86 -7.94
CA GLY A 360 -19.68 -12.95 -7.03
C GLY A 360 -19.15 -13.68 -5.81
N CYS A 361 -18.28 -14.68 -5.98
CA CYS A 361 -17.68 -15.40 -4.87
C CYS A 361 -16.16 -15.37 -4.96
N ILE A 362 -15.51 -15.52 -3.80
CA ILE A 362 -14.07 -15.78 -3.71
C ILE A 362 -13.92 -17.14 -3.07
N ILE A 363 -13.31 -18.07 -3.80
CA ILE A 363 -13.10 -19.44 -3.36
C ILE A 363 -11.61 -19.63 -3.14
N SER A 364 -11.25 -20.01 -1.90
CA SER A 364 -9.85 -20.15 -1.51
C SER A 364 -9.20 -21.38 -2.14
N SER A 365 -7.87 -21.44 -2.08
CA SER A 365 -7.12 -22.61 -2.54
C SER A 365 -7.59 -23.89 -1.85
N ASP A 366 -7.51 -25.01 -2.57
CA ASP A 366 -7.90 -26.37 -2.13
C ASP A 366 -9.38 -26.55 -1.73
N ALA A 367 -10.24 -25.59 -2.06
CA ALA A 367 -11.65 -25.71 -1.75
C ALA A 367 -12.36 -26.74 -2.65
N LEU A 368 -13.18 -27.59 -2.02
CA LEU A 368 -14.01 -28.60 -2.67
C LEU A 368 -15.50 -28.23 -2.52
N MET A 369 -16.15 -27.92 -3.64
CA MET A 369 -17.59 -27.71 -3.70
C MET A 369 -18.27 -28.97 -4.26
N ILE A 370 -18.98 -29.71 -3.41
CA ILE A 370 -19.58 -31.01 -3.75
C ILE A 370 -21.07 -30.90 -4.13
N CYS A 371 -21.76 -29.80 -3.79
CA CYS A 371 -23.21 -29.74 -3.87
C CYS A 371 -23.73 -28.73 -4.92
N CYS A 372 -24.88 -29.03 -5.53
CA CYS A 372 -25.75 -28.15 -6.35
C CYS A 372 -26.24 -26.91 -5.57
N MET A 373 -25.31 -26.13 -5.03
CA MET A 373 -25.59 -24.91 -4.28
C MET A 373 -25.50 -23.70 -5.21
N TYR A 374 -26.47 -22.80 -5.05
CA TYR A 374 -26.36 -21.43 -5.52
C TYR A 374 -25.51 -20.67 -4.51
N CYS A 375 -24.25 -20.39 -4.84
CA CYS A 375 -23.41 -19.53 -4.03
C CYS A 375 -23.50 -18.11 -4.58
N THR A 376 -24.24 -17.26 -3.86
CA THR A 376 -24.29 -15.82 -4.08
C THR A 376 -23.58 -15.11 -2.92
N GLY A 377 -22.49 -14.41 -3.23
CA GLY A 377 -21.86 -13.52 -2.26
C GLY A 377 -21.15 -14.18 -1.07
N ALA A 378 -20.54 -15.35 -1.23
CA ALA A 378 -19.81 -16.00 -0.14
C ALA A 378 -18.28 -15.86 -0.32
N ILE A 379 -17.58 -15.51 0.77
CA ILE A 379 -16.16 -15.80 0.95
C ILE A 379 -16.12 -17.19 1.60
N SER A 380 -15.83 -18.22 0.83
CA SER A 380 -15.90 -19.59 1.34
C SER A 380 -14.49 -20.15 1.51
N ARG A 381 -14.04 -20.30 2.77
CA ARG A 381 -13.09 -21.34 3.15
C ARG A 381 -13.91 -22.63 3.34
N VAL A 382 -14.13 -23.41 2.29
CA VAL A 382 -14.63 -24.77 2.48
C VAL A 382 -13.42 -25.69 2.58
N ALA A 383 -12.89 -25.83 3.78
CA ALA A 383 -12.03 -26.94 4.14
C ALA A 383 -12.45 -27.47 5.52
N SER A 384 -12.72 -28.78 5.55
CA SER A 384 -13.01 -29.68 6.68
C SER A 384 -14.31 -29.51 7.47
N SER A 385 -15.38 -30.18 7.03
CA SER A 385 -15.90 -31.35 7.77
C SER A 385 -16.86 -32.17 6.90
N ALA A 386 -16.41 -33.36 6.52
CA ALA A 386 -17.32 -34.44 6.18
C ALA A 386 -17.98 -34.91 7.49
N VAL A 387 -19.29 -34.66 7.65
CA VAL A 387 -20.22 -35.45 8.47
C VAL A 387 -21.59 -35.24 7.82
N MET A 388 -22.18 -36.22 7.13
CA MET A 388 -22.96 -37.31 7.72
C MET A 388 -23.19 -38.46 6.72
N PRO A 389 -23.49 -39.68 7.18
CA PRO A 389 -23.66 -40.12 8.57
C PRO A 389 -22.41 -40.75 9.18
#